data_AF-A0A7W0KJ28-F1
#
_entry.id   AF-A0A7W0KJ28-F1
#
_cell.length_a   1.000
_cell.length_b   1.000
_cell.length_c   1.000
_cell.angle_alpha   90.00
_cell.angle_beta   90.00
_cell.angle_gamma   90.00
#
_symmetry.space_group_name_H-M   'P 1'
#
loop_
_entity.id
_entity.type
_entity.pdbx_description
1 polymer ?
#
loop_
_entity_poly.entity_id
_entity_poly.type
_entity_poly.pdbx_seq_one_letter_code
_entity_poly.pdbx_strand_id
1 'polypeptide(L)'
;MTYLDRPTLPKGRPWAHNSMGAAVHAALRSWWHLPVDRRTPSQGVGLLRRLWSDEGFRDHEQSLDWLATASQWVRSYLEAVDAHCKPVGLERHVAAKTDRLALSGRIDRIDERDGDMVVVDYKTGRSGVSDDAARGSPALAIYVLGVRRTLRRNCTRVELHHLPSGEVAAFEHSEDSLARHVGRVEDIAADIMRATARAAAGMAADKAFPTRTGAGCGWCDLRRHCPDGQRAAPAREPWSFLAPMPDLAADSVP
;
A
#
# COMPACT_ATOMS: atom_id res chain seq x y z
N MET A 1 8.53 24.31 2.53
CA MET A 1 9.42 24.05 1.37
C MET A 1 9.36 22.56 1.07
N THR A 2 8.56 22.11 0.11
CA THR A 2 8.18 20.68 0.00
C THR A 2 9.10 19.87 -0.92
N TYR A 3 9.94 20.50 -1.75
CA TYR A 3 10.98 19.83 -2.55
C TYR A 3 12.14 20.81 -2.79
N LEU A 4 13.38 20.31 -2.81
CA LEU A 4 14.60 21.09 -3.12
C LEU A 4 14.64 21.49 -4.60
N ASP A 5 14.30 20.55 -5.48
CA ASP A 5 14.13 20.77 -6.91
C ASP A 5 12.86 20.02 -7.38
N ARG A 6 12.16 20.57 -8.38
CA ARG A 6 10.98 19.93 -9.02
C ARG A 6 11.21 19.70 -10.52
N PRO A 7 12.23 18.91 -10.92
CA PRO A 7 12.35 18.54 -12.31
C PRO A 7 11.18 17.61 -12.65
N THR A 8 10.41 17.93 -13.68
CA THR A 8 9.45 17.00 -14.28
C THR A 8 10.23 15.95 -15.06
N LEU A 9 10.92 15.06 -14.35
CA LEU A 9 11.51 13.89 -14.96
C LEU A 9 10.33 13.05 -15.49
N PRO A 10 10.32 12.62 -16.77
CA PRO A 10 9.34 11.65 -17.21
C PRO A 10 9.32 10.49 -16.20
N LYS A 11 8.20 9.88 -15.85
CA LYS A 11 8.23 8.71 -14.95
C LYS A 11 8.63 7.47 -15.75
N GLY A 12 9.02 6.39 -15.07
CA GLY A 12 9.14 5.08 -15.71
C GLY A 12 7.79 4.63 -16.30
N ARG A 13 7.79 3.54 -17.08
CA ARG A 13 6.52 2.91 -17.48
C ARG A 13 5.73 2.50 -16.24
N PRO A 14 4.38 2.54 -16.27
CA PRO A 14 3.57 2.03 -15.17
C PRO A 14 3.91 0.56 -14.90
N TRP A 15 3.85 0.15 -13.64
CA TRP A 15 4.11 -1.23 -13.22
C TRP A 15 2.81 -2.01 -13.12
N ALA A 16 2.75 -3.22 -13.68
CA ALA A 16 1.54 -4.04 -13.69
C ALA A 16 0.97 -4.28 -12.28
N HIS A 17 1.84 -4.54 -11.30
CA HIS A 17 1.41 -4.78 -9.91
C HIS A 17 0.78 -3.55 -9.26
N ASN A 18 1.16 -2.34 -9.66
CA ASN A 18 0.54 -1.10 -9.18
C ASN A 18 -0.83 -0.90 -9.82
N SER A 19 -0.96 -1.13 -11.13
CA SER A 19 -2.25 -1.05 -11.85
C SER A 19 -3.27 -2.06 -11.29
N MET A 20 -2.85 -3.31 -11.12
CA MET A 20 -3.66 -4.37 -10.50
C MET A 20 -4.06 -3.99 -9.07
N GLY A 21 -3.09 -3.61 -8.22
CA GLY A 21 -3.36 -3.23 -6.83
C GLY A 21 -4.36 -2.07 -6.74
N ALA A 22 -4.17 -1.03 -7.55
CA ALA A 22 -5.08 0.11 -7.60
C ALA A 22 -6.51 -0.29 -8.01
N ALA A 23 -6.65 -1.14 -9.04
CA ALA A 23 -7.96 -1.64 -9.48
C ALA A 23 -8.66 -2.46 -8.38
N VAL A 24 -7.92 -3.30 -7.67
CA VAL A 24 -8.42 -4.11 -6.56
C VAL A 24 -8.89 -3.23 -5.38
N HIS A 25 -8.08 -2.27 -4.94
CA HIS A 25 -8.48 -1.35 -3.86
C HIS A 25 -9.73 -0.54 -4.27
N ALA A 26 -9.75 -0.02 -5.49
CA ALA A 26 -10.89 0.74 -6.00
C ALA A 26 -12.18 -0.10 -6.09
N ALA A 27 -12.06 -1.38 -6.47
CA ALA A 27 -13.18 -2.33 -6.50
C ALA A 27 -13.71 -2.61 -5.09
N LEU A 28 -12.85 -2.90 -4.12
CA LEU A 28 -13.25 -3.15 -2.74
C LEU A 28 -13.89 -1.92 -2.09
N ARG A 29 -13.33 -0.72 -2.29
CA ARG A 29 -13.98 0.53 -1.86
C ARG A 29 -15.38 0.64 -2.46
N SER A 30 -15.50 0.48 -3.77
CA SER A 30 -16.77 0.65 -4.48
C SER A 30 -17.81 -0.38 -4.04
N TRP A 31 -17.36 -1.59 -3.70
CA TRP A 31 -18.21 -2.65 -3.17
C TRP A 31 -18.83 -2.27 -1.82
N TRP A 32 -18.04 -1.70 -0.90
CA TRP A 32 -18.56 -1.21 0.37
C TRP A 32 -19.56 -0.05 0.22
N HIS A 33 -19.51 0.71 -0.88
CA HIS A 33 -20.51 1.73 -1.20
C HIS A 33 -21.82 1.18 -1.77
N LEU A 34 -21.86 -0.10 -2.16
CA LEU A 34 -23.12 -0.71 -2.61
C LEU A 34 -24.12 -0.81 -1.45
N PRO A 35 -25.43 -0.73 -1.75
CA PRO A 35 -26.48 -1.18 -0.85
C PRO A 35 -26.21 -2.60 -0.35
N VAL A 36 -26.54 -2.89 0.91
CA VAL A 36 -26.19 -4.17 1.58
C VAL A 36 -26.71 -5.39 0.80
N ASP A 37 -27.92 -5.31 0.26
CA ASP A 37 -28.55 -6.35 -0.58
C ASP A 37 -27.81 -6.62 -1.90
N ARG A 38 -26.96 -5.68 -2.33
CA ARG A 38 -26.13 -5.77 -3.53
C ARG A 38 -24.66 -6.08 -3.24
N ARG A 39 -24.27 -6.22 -1.98
CA ARG A 39 -22.89 -6.54 -1.58
C ARG A 39 -22.62 -8.03 -1.73
N THR A 40 -22.54 -8.50 -2.97
CA THR A 40 -22.20 -9.89 -3.29
C THR A 40 -20.78 -10.01 -3.84
N PRO A 41 -20.09 -11.16 -3.68
CA PRO A 41 -18.78 -11.38 -4.29
C PRO A 41 -18.78 -11.17 -5.81
N SER A 42 -19.86 -11.57 -6.49
CA SER A 42 -20.03 -11.36 -7.94
C SER A 42 -20.08 -9.88 -8.34
N GLN A 43 -20.69 -9.01 -7.52
CA GLN A 43 -20.68 -7.57 -7.76
C GLN A 43 -19.27 -6.98 -7.57
N GLY A 44 -18.50 -7.49 -6.60
CA GLY A 44 -17.10 -7.12 -6.39
C GLY A 44 -16.22 -7.44 -7.60
N VAL A 45 -16.34 -8.66 -8.14
CA VAL A 45 -15.64 -9.06 -9.37
C VAL A 45 -16.08 -8.20 -10.56
N GLY A 46 -17.37 -7.90 -10.68
CA GLY A 46 -17.88 -7.00 -11.71
C GLY A 46 -17.31 -5.58 -11.61
N LEU A 47 -17.13 -5.06 -10.40
CA LEU A 47 -16.47 -3.77 -10.16
C LEU A 47 -14.99 -3.81 -10.55
N LEU A 48 -14.27 -4.87 -10.18
CA LEU A 48 -12.86 -5.04 -10.58
C LEU A 48 -12.70 -5.00 -12.09
N ARG A 49 -13.51 -5.76 -12.84
CA ARG A 49 -13.46 -5.77 -14.31
C ARG A 49 -13.70 -4.39 -14.92
N ARG A 50 -14.61 -3.60 -14.36
CA ARG A 50 -14.90 -2.24 -14.84
C ARG A 50 -13.78 -1.24 -14.53
N LEU A 51 -13.03 -1.47 -13.46
CA LEU A 51 -11.97 -0.57 -12.97
C LEU A 51 -10.56 -1.06 -13.35
N TRP A 52 -10.46 -2.12 -14.15
CA TRP A 52 -9.20 -2.71 -14.58
C TRP A 52 -8.46 -1.79 -15.55
N SER A 53 -7.13 -1.82 -15.47
CA SER A 53 -6.24 -1.11 -16.40
C SER A 53 -5.15 -2.07 -16.88
N ASP A 54 -4.96 -2.11 -18.21
CA ASP A 54 -3.91 -2.92 -18.86
C ASP A 54 -2.51 -2.29 -18.76
N GLU A 55 -2.37 -1.15 -18.08
CA GLU A 55 -1.11 -0.43 -17.96
C GLU A 55 -0.04 -1.24 -17.22
N GLY A 56 1.14 -1.38 -17.85
CA GLY A 56 2.32 -1.99 -17.26
C GLY A 56 2.42 -3.51 -17.48
N PHE A 57 1.37 -4.15 -17.98
CA PHE A 57 1.41 -5.54 -18.44
C PHE A 57 2.22 -5.66 -19.74
N ARG A 58 2.76 -6.87 -20.00
CA ARG A 58 3.54 -7.20 -21.19
C ARG A 58 2.70 -7.08 -22.45
N ASP A 59 1.48 -7.62 -22.38
CA ASP A 59 0.50 -7.72 -23.46
C ASP A 59 -0.90 -7.89 -22.86
N HIS A 60 -1.92 -7.89 -23.74
CA HIS A 60 -3.32 -8.04 -23.33
C HIS A 60 -3.60 -9.43 -22.74
N GLU A 61 -2.94 -10.48 -23.23
CA GLU A 61 -3.09 -11.85 -22.73
C GLU A 61 -2.69 -11.95 -21.26
N GLN A 62 -1.49 -11.46 -20.91
CA GLN A 62 -1.05 -11.41 -19.52
C GLN A 62 -1.99 -10.57 -18.65
N SER A 63 -2.50 -9.45 -19.18
CA SER A 63 -3.48 -8.63 -18.45
C SER A 63 -4.75 -9.40 -18.13
N LEU A 64 -5.28 -10.19 -19.08
CA LEU A 64 -6.46 -11.04 -18.87
C LEU A 64 -6.20 -12.16 -17.84
N ASP A 65 -5.04 -12.81 -17.88
CA ASP A 65 -4.66 -13.82 -16.89
C ASP A 65 -4.64 -13.25 -15.47
N TRP A 66 -4.09 -12.04 -15.33
CA TRP A 66 -4.02 -11.34 -14.06
C TRP A 66 -5.37 -10.78 -13.61
N LEU A 67 -6.23 -10.35 -14.53
CA LEU A 67 -7.61 -10.00 -14.23
C LEU A 67 -8.37 -11.23 -13.70
N ALA A 68 -8.18 -12.41 -14.29
CA ALA A 68 -8.78 -13.65 -13.81
C ALA A 68 -8.29 -14.00 -12.40
N THR A 69 -6.97 -13.94 -12.17
CA THR A 69 -6.33 -14.19 -10.87
C THR A 69 -6.84 -13.22 -9.79
N ALA A 70 -6.80 -11.91 -10.05
CA ALA A 70 -7.28 -10.89 -9.12
C ALA A 70 -8.79 -11.00 -8.88
N SER A 71 -9.57 -11.43 -9.88
CA SER A 71 -11.00 -11.71 -9.72
C SER A 71 -11.24 -12.84 -8.72
N GLN A 72 -10.41 -13.88 -8.74
CA GLN A 72 -10.50 -14.97 -7.75
C GLN A 72 -10.18 -14.46 -6.35
N TRP A 73 -9.12 -13.65 -6.19
CA TRP A 73 -8.79 -13.07 -4.89
C TRP A 73 -9.91 -12.20 -4.32
N VAL A 74 -10.47 -11.29 -5.14
CA VAL A 74 -11.59 -10.43 -4.73
C VAL A 74 -12.82 -11.26 -4.37
N ARG A 75 -13.11 -12.31 -5.14
CA ARG A 75 -14.23 -13.22 -4.84
C ARG A 75 -14.04 -13.90 -3.50
N SER A 76 -12.93 -14.61 -3.31
CA SER A 76 -12.66 -15.38 -2.09
C SER A 76 -12.59 -14.47 -0.86
N TYR A 77 -11.99 -13.28 -1.00
CA TYR A 77 -12.00 -12.28 0.07
C TYR A 77 -13.42 -11.87 0.46
N LEU A 78 -14.27 -11.53 -0.51
CA LEU A 78 -15.62 -11.06 -0.26
C LEU A 78 -16.59 -12.16 0.19
N GLU A 79 -16.29 -13.44 -0.08
CA GLU A 79 -17.03 -14.58 0.46
C GLU A 79 -16.83 -14.73 1.98
N ALA A 80 -15.67 -14.34 2.50
CA ALA A 80 -15.36 -14.38 3.93
C ALA A 80 -15.76 -13.10 4.69
N VAL A 81 -16.08 -12.02 3.98
CA VAL A 81 -16.46 -10.73 4.57
C VAL A 81 -17.94 -10.70 4.93
N ASP A 82 -18.28 -10.28 6.14
CA ASP A 82 -19.66 -9.95 6.48
C ASP A 82 -20.11 -8.67 5.73
N ALA A 83 -21.02 -8.84 4.78
CA ALA A 83 -21.58 -7.76 3.98
C ALA A 83 -22.45 -6.78 4.78
N HIS A 84 -22.95 -7.16 5.96
CA HIS A 84 -23.77 -6.29 6.82
C HIS A 84 -22.93 -5.32 7.65
N CYS A 85 -21.64 -5.61 7.83
CA CYS A 85 -20.72 -4.68 8.45
C CYS A 85 -20.74 -3.33 7.73
N LYS A 86 -20.64 -2.25 8.52
CA LYS A 86 -20.58 -0.89 8.00
C LYS A 86 -19.24 -0.26 8.41
N PRO A 87 -18.29 -0.17 7.47
CA PRO A 87 -17.05 0.56 7.72
C PRO A 87 -17.34 2.00 8.13
N VAL A 88 -16.61 2.49 9.12
CA VAL A 88 -16.64 3.88 9.59
C VAL A 88 -15.93 4.81 8.61
N GLY A 89 -14.97 4.28 7.83
CA GLY A 89 -14.27 5.01 6.79
C GLY A 89 -13.80 4.11 5.67
N LEU A 90 -13.79 4.66 4.45
CA LEU A 90 -13.29 4.02 3.23
C LEU A 90 -12.41 5.02 2.49
N GLU A 91 -11.20 4.62 2.10
CA GLU A 91 -10.17 5.48 1.51
C GLU A 91 -10.08 6.85 2.22
N ARG A 92 -10.20 6.85 3.55
CA ARG A 92 -10.38 8.08 4.32
C ARG A 92 -9.03 8.72 4.59
N HIS A 93 -8.92 10.01 4.26
CA HIS A 93 -7.74 10.79 4.63
C HIS A 93 -7.73 11.06 6.13
N VAL A 94 -6.62 10.73 6.79
CA VAL A 94 -6.39 11.03 8.20
C VAL A 94 -5.13 11.86 8.35
N ALA A 95 -5.09 12.64 9.41
CA ALA A 95 -3.91 13.41 9.77
C ALA A 95 -3.65 13.34 11.27
N ALA A 96 -2.38 13.25 11.61
CA ALA A 96 -1.87 13.37 12.97
C ALA A 96 -0.83 14.49 13.01
N LYS A 97 -0.72 15.14 14.17
CA LYS A 97 0.39 16.04 14.45
C LYS A 97 1.22 15.43 15.56
N THR A 98 2.52 15.49 15.39
CA THR A 98 3.50 15.29 16.46
C THR A 98 4.02 16.67 16.89
N ASP A 99 4.95 16.72 17.83
CA ASP A 99 5.57 17.98 18.25
C ASP A 99 6.38 18.62 17.10
N ARG A 100 6.84 17.81 16.14
CA ARG A 100 7.72 18.25 15.06
C ARG A 100 7.09 18.16 13.67
N LEU A 101 6.08 17.31 13.47
CA LEU A 101 5.57 16.97 12.15
C LEU A 101 4.05 17.05 12.05
N ALA A 102 3.57 17.37 10.85
CA ALA A 102 2.21 17.06 10.42
C ALA A 102 2.29 15.85 9.47
N LEU A 103 1.70 14.74 9.90
CA LEU A 103 1.66 13.49 9.16
C LEU A 103 0.26 13.27 8.62
N SER A 104 0.17 12.78 7.39
CA SER A 104 -1.11 12.47 6.78
C SER A 104 -1.00 11.26 5.85
N GLY A 105 -2.11 10.57 5.68
CA GLY A 105 -2.21 9.48 4.72
C GLY A 105 -3.66 9.05 4.52
N ARG A 106 -3.83 7.99 3.74
CA ARG A 106 -5.14 7.50 3.32
C ARG A 106 -5.27 6.04 3.70
N ILE A 107 -6.28 5.73 4.51
CA ILE A 107 -6.55 4.39 5.02
C ILE A 107 -7.56 3.72 4.10
N ASP A 108 -7.30 2.48 3.68
CA ASP A 108 -8.21 1.74 2.79
C ASP A 108 -9.59 1.52 3.43
N ARG A 109 -9.62 1.00 4.66
CA ARG A 109 -10.85 0.77 5.42
C ARG A 109 -10.64 1.00 6.92
N ILE A 110 -11.64 1.57 7.58
CA ILE A 110 -11.71 1.70 9.03
C ILE A 110 -12.99 1.02 9.49
N ASP A 111 -12.86 -0.01 10.32
CA ASP A 111 -13.99 -0.72 10.91
C ASP A 111 -14.21 -0.29 12.37
N GLU A 112 -15.41 -0.55 12.89
CA GLU A 112 -15.70 -0.49 14.33
C GLU A 112 -15.92 -1.91 14.86
N ARG A 113 -15.25 -2.27 15.96
CA ARG A 113 -15.42 -3.54 16.67
C ARG A 113 -15.48 -3.24 18.16
N ASP A 114 -16.58 -3.62 18.81
CA ASP A 114 -16.80 -3.40 20.24
C ASP A 114 -16.56 -1.95 20.71
N GLY A 115 -16.87 -0.97 19.84
CA GLY A 115 -16.69 0.47 20.10
C GLY A 115 -15.33 1.05 19.72
N ASP A 116 -14.36 0.19 19.40
CA ASP A 116 -13.00 0.58 19.01
C ASP A 116 -12.81 0.55 17.50
N MET A 117 -11.98 1.48 16.99
CA MET A 117 -11.66 1.55 15.56
C MET A 117 -10.54 0.58 15.22
N VAL A 118 -10.67 -0.10 14.08
CA VAL A 118 -9.64 -0.97 13.51
C VAL A 118 -9.23 -0.43 12.15
N VAL A 119 -7.93 -0.18 11.97
CA VAL A 119 -7.36 0.22 10.69
C VAL A 119 -7.12 -1.02 9.85
N VAL A 120 -7.68 -1.07 8.64
CA VAL A 120 -7.52 -2.17 7.70
C VAL A 120 -6.83 -1.65 6.44
N ASP A 121 -5.77 -2.33 6.03
CA ASP A 121 -5.00 -2.06 4.83
C ASP A 121 -4.93 -3.33 3.95
N TYR A 122 -5.26 -3.17 2.67
CA TYR A 122 -5.29 -4.28 1.72
C TYR A 122 -3.92 -4.48 1.08
N LYS A 123 -3.51 -5.74 0.94
CA LYS A 123 -2.25 -6.13 0.30
C LYS A 123 -2.51 -7.09 -0.85
N THR A 124 -1.98 -6.74 -2.03
CA THR A 124 -2.01 -7.54 -3.26
C THR A 124 -0.60 -7.93 -3.74
N GLY A 125 0.38 -7.80 -2.85
CA GLY A 125 1.79 -8.03 -3.17
C GLY A 125 2.16 -9.51 -3.26
N ARG A 126 3.40 -9.80 -3.63
CA ARG A 126 3.92 -11.18 -3.72
C ARG A 126 4.18 -11.81 -2.36
N SER A 127 4.63 -10.98 -1.43
CA SER A 127 5.03 -11.41 -0.09
C SER A 127 3.80 -11.50 0.77
N GLY A 128 3.67 -12.60 1.52
CA GLY A 128 2.64 -12.73 2.54
C GLY A 128 2.74 -11.65 3.62
N VAL A 129 1.78 -11.68 4.54
CA VAL A 129 1.71 -10.75 5.67
C VAL A 129 2.07 -11.48 6.97
N SER A 130 2.57 -10.73 7.95
CA SER A 130 2.84 -11.26 9.29
C SER A 130 2.54 -10.21 10.34
N ASP A 131 2.27 -10.64 11.57
CA ASP A 131 2.04 -9.74 12.69
C ASP A 131 3.27 -8.86 12.95
N ASP A 132 4.47 -9.35 12.63
CA ASP A 132 5.72 -8.59 12.67
C ASP A 132 5.73 -7.44 11.66
N ALA A 133 5.22 -7.68 10.44
CA ALA A 133 5.08 -6.63 9.44
C ALA A 133 4.04 -5.59 9.85
N ALA A 134 2.90 -6.02 10.42
CA ALA A 134 1.89 -5.13 10.96
C ALA A 134 2.44 -4.27 12.11
N ARG A 135 3.11 -4.89 13.09
CA ARG A 135 3.78 -4.24 14.22
C ARG A 135 4.86 -3.26 13.80
N GLY A 136 5.66 -3.65 12.81
CA GLY A 136 6.84 -2.92 12.37
C GLY A 136 6.55 -1.72 11.48
N SER A 137 5.33 -1.62 10.93
CA SER A 137 4.93 -0.61 9.94
C SER A 137 4.72 0.78 10.54
N PRO A 138 5.55 1.78 10.17
CA PRO A 138 5.34 3.17 10.60
C PRO A 138 4.05 3.76 10.03
N ALA A 139 3.65 3.36 8.81
CA ALA A 139 2.43 3.86 8.18
C ALA A 139 1.18 3.47 8.97
N LEU A 140 1.07 2.19 9.38
CA LEU A 140 -0.06 1.71 10.17
C LEU A 140 -0.11 2.37 11.56
N ALA A 141 1.04 2.54 12.22
CA ALA A 141 1.10 3.26 13.49
C ALA A 141 0.64 4.72 13.37
N ILE A 142 1.05 5.42 12.30
CA ILE A 142 0.57 6.78 12.02
C ILE A 142 -0.94 6.79 11.74
N TYR A 143 -1.46 5.77 11.07
CA TYR A 143 -2.89 5.64 10.81
C TYR A 143 -3.70 5.52 12.10
N VAL A 144 -3.23 4.74 13.08
CA VAL A 144 -3.85 4.68 14.41
C VAL A 144 -3.95 6.08 15.03
N LEU A 145 -2.85 6.83 15.06
CA LEU A 145 -2.83 8.20 15.58
C LEU A 145 -3.74 9.14 14.79
N GLY A 146 -3.74 9.01 13.46
CA GLY A 146 -4.59 9.78 12.56
C GLY A 146 -6.07 9.52 12.78
N VAL A 147 -6.47 8.26 13.01
CA VAL A 147 -7.84 7.86 13.33
C VAL A 147 -8.26 8.43 14.68
N ARG A 148 -7.46 8.25 15.75
CA ARG A 148 -7.74 8.83 17.07
C ARG A 148 -7.97 10.34 16.99
N ARG A 149 -7.12 11.04 16.24
CA ARG A 149 -7.19 12.49 16.09
C ARG A 149 -8.40 12.94 15.25
N THR A 150 -8.66 12.27 14.14
CA THR A 150 -9.67 12.67 13.16
C THR A 150 -11.08 12.27 13.59
N LEU A 151 -11.23 11.07 14.15
CA LEU A 151 -12.53 10.50 14.54
C LEU A 151 -12.86 10.71 16.02
N ARG A 152 -11.87 11.04 16.87
CA ARG A 152 -12.05 11.16 18.33
C ARG A 152 -12.58 9.88 18.98
N ARG A 153 -12.16 8.73 18.44
CA ARG A 153 -12.50 7.39 18.92
C ARG A 153 -11.21 6.63 19.25
N ASN A 154 -11.32 5.65 20.13
CA ASN A 154 -10.19 4.79 20.46
C ASN A 154 -9.81 3.93 19.24
N CYS A 155 -8.51 3.65 19.11
CA CYS A 155 -7.94 2.86 18.03
C CYS A 155 -6.57 2.37 18.50
N THR A 156 -6.34 1.08 18.52
CA THR A 156 -5.03 0.47 18.83
C THR A 156 -4.67 -0.58 17.79
N ARG A 157 -5.68 -1.19 17.16
CA ARG A 157 -5.54 -2.33 16.28
C ARG A 157 -5.39 -1.94 14.81
N VAL A 158 -4.45 -2.61 14.15
CA VAL A 158 -4.20 -2.54 12.72
C VAL A 158 -4.26 -3.94 12.12
N GLU A 159 -4.73 -4.06 10.88
CA GLU A 159 -4.83 -5.32 10.15
C GLU A 159 -4.32 -5.16 8.72
N LEU A 160 -3.55 -6.14 8.28
CA LEU A 160 -3.11 -6.32 6.90
C LEU A 160 -3.89 -7.49 6.31
N HIS A 161 -4.79 -7.21 5.39
CA HIS A 161 -5.55 -8.25 4.69
C HIS A 161 -4.84 -8.58 3.37
N HIS A 162 -4.22 -9.76 3.31
CA HIS A 162 -3.50 -10.21 2.12
C HIS A 162 -4.45 -10.98 1.19
N LEU A 163 -4.90 -10.31 0.14
CA LEU A 163 -5.87 -10.87 -0.79
C LEU A 163 -5.40 -12.16 -1.50
N PRO A 164 -4.12 -12.28 -1.91
CA PRO A 164 -3.65 -13.50 -2.56
C PRO A 164 -3.70 -14.76 -1.69
N SER A 165 -3.36 -14.67 -0.39
CA SER A 165 -3.38 -15.83 0.52
C SER A 165 -4.65 -15.94 1.36
N GLY A 166 -5.46 -14.87 1.43
CA GLY A 166 -6.60 -14.76 2.35
C GLY A 166 -6.21 -14.52 3.81
N GLU A 167 -4.92 -14.47 4.13
CA GLU A 167 -4.44 -14.29 5.50
C GLU A 167 -4.65 -12.86 5.99
N VAL A 168 -4.93 -12.74 7.29
CA VAL A 168 -5.01 -11.46 7.99
C VAL A 168 -3.94 -11.45 9.07
N ALA A 169 -2.96 -10.57 8.93
CA ALA A 169 -2.02 -10.26 10.00
C ALA A 169 -2.56 -9.09 10.81
N ALA A 170 -2.37 -9.12 12.13
CA ALA A 170 -2.88 -8.09 13.01
C ALA A 170 -1.87 -7.70 14.08
N PHE A 171 -1.97 -6.46 14.53
CA PHE A 171 -1.20 -6.02 15.69
C PHE A 171 -1.98 -4.99 16.50
N GLU A 172 -1.83 -5.06 17.82
CA GLU A 172 -2.37 -4.07 18.73
C GLU A 172 -1.26 -3.21 19.31
N HIS A 173 -1.32 -1.91 19.01
CA HIS A 173 -0.35 -0.94 19.45
C HIS A 173 -0.61 -0.48 20.89
N SER A 174 0.41 -0.60 21.74
CA SER A 174 0.49 0.15 23.00
C SER A 174 0.97 1.60 22.76
N GLU A 175 0.73 2.49 23.73
CA GLU A 175 1.25 3.86 23.69
C GLU A 175 2.77 3.90 23.51
N ASP A 176 3.52 3.03 24.21
CA ASP A 176 4.98 2.91 24.05
C ASP A 176 5.36 2.52 22.62
N SER A 177 4.62 1.59 22.00
CA SER A 177 4.89 1.18 20.62
C SER A 177 4.63 2.32 19.64
N LEU A 178 3.56 3.10 19.84
CA LEU A 178 3.24 4.28 19.03
C LEU A 178 4.30 5.37 19.21
N ALA A 179 4.74 5.64 20.44
CA ALA A 179 5.78 6.61 20.73
C ALA A 179 7.10 6.26 20.03
N ARG A 180 7.49 4.98 20.00
CA ARG A 180 8.68 4.53 19.24
C ARG A 180 8.52 4.76 17.74
N HIS A 181 7.35 4.50 17.18
CA HIS A 181 7.08 4.78 15.75
C HIS A 181 7.16 6.27 15.44
N VAL A 182 6.58 7.12 16.28
CA VAL A 182 6.68 8.59 16.17
C VAL A 182 8.13 9.03 16.20
N GLY A 183 8.92 8.58 17.18
CA GLY A 183 10.35 8.91 17.27
C GLY A 183 11.11 8.54 16.00
N ARG A 184 10.92 7.32 15.47
CA ARG A 184 11.57 6.89 14.22
C ARG A 184 11.20 7.78 13.02
N VAL A 185 9.94 8.20 12.92
CA VAL A 185 9.47 9.06 11.83
C VAL A 185 10.02 10.48 11.97
N GLU A 186 10.11 10.99 13.20
CA GLU A 186 10.74 12.28 13.49
C GLU A 186 12.25 12.28 13.22
N ASP A 187 12.95 11.18 13.50
CA ASP A 187 14.35 11.01 13.16
C ASP A 187 14.58 11.03 11.64
N ILE A 188 13.75 10.31 10.89
CA ILE A 188 13.77 10.33 9.41
C ILE A 188 13.54 11.75 8.90
N ALA A 189 12.56 12.47 9.45
CA ALA A 189 12.30 13.84 9.04
C ALA A 189 13.46 14.79 9.39
N ALA A 190 14.09 14.60 10.56
CA ALA A 190 15.27 15.36 10.94
C ALA A 190 16.46 15.09 10.01
N ASP A 191 16.66 13.85 9.57
CA ASP A 191 17.66 13.49 8.56
C ASP A 191 17.39 14.19 7.23
N ILE A 192 16.14 14.16 6.75
CA ILE A 192 15.73 14.86 5.54
C ILE A 192 16.00 16.36 5.67
N MET A 193 15.60 16.99 6.78
CA MET A 193 15.82 18.42 7.01
C MET A 193 17.30 18.79 7.06
N ARG A 194 18.14 17.96 7.71
CA ARG A 194 19.60 18.15 7.73
C ARG A 194 20.19 18.06 6.33
N ALA A 195 19.79 17.07 5.54
CA ALA A 195 20.24 16.91 4.16
C ALA A 195 19.80 18.12 3.30
N THR A 196 18.54 18.54 3.43
CA THR A 196 17.99 19.72 2.76
C THR A 196 18.75 20.99 3.11
N ALA A 197 19.06 21.22 4.40
CA ALA A 197 19.82 22.38 4.83
C ALA A 197 21.26 22.38 4.26
N ARG A 198 21.93 21.22 4.23
CA ARG A 198 23.26 21.09 3.62
C ARG A 198 23.24 21.43 2.13
N ALA A 199 22.27 20.91 1.38
CA ALA A 199 22.10 21.23 -0.03
C ALA A 199 21.84 22.73 -0.24
N ALA A 200 20.95 23.33 0.56
CA ALA A 200 20.67 24.77 0.51
C ALA A 200 21.90 25.64 0.86
N ALA A 201 22.81 25.12 1.68
CA ALA A 201 24.08 25.76 2.02
C ALA A 201 25.19 25.58 0.95
N GLY A 202 24.85 25.04 -0.23
CA GLY A 202 25.77 24.88 -1.36
C GLY A 202 26.48 23.53 -1.45
N MET A 203 26.15 22.57 -0.58
CA MET A 203 26.62 21.19 -0.76
C MET A 203 26.01 20.59 -2.04
N ALA A 204 26.84 19.92 -2.84
CA ALA A 204 26.35 19.17 -4.01
C ALA A 204 25.23 18.19 -3.62
N ALA A 205 24.16 18.12 -4.41
CA ALA A 205 22.97 17.34 -4.09
C ALA A 205 23.28 15.86 -3.81
N ASP A 206 24.12 15.21 -4.62
CA ASP A 206 24.51 13.82 -4.44
C ASP A 206 25.34 13.57 -3.16
N LYS A 207 25.98 14.61 -2.60
CA LYS A 207 26.65 14.52 -1.29
C LYS A 207 25.67 14.74 -0.13
N ALA A 208 24.68 15.62 -0.32
CA ALA A 208 23.65 15.88 0.68
C ALA A 208 22.64 14.71 0.76
N PHE A 209 22.35 14.07 -0.38
CA PHE A 209 21.43 12.96 -0.57
C PHE A 209 22.17 11.78 -1.23
N PRO A 210 23.08 11.11 -0.49
CA PRO A 210 23.85 10.02 -1.04
C PRO A 210 22.94 8.88 -1.51
N THR A 211 23.25 8.35 -2.69
CA THR A 211 22.58 7.17 -3.25
C THR A 211 22.83 5.96 -2.35
N ARG A 212 21.77 5.24 -2.01
CA ARG A 212 21.84 3.94 -1.32
C ARG A 212 21.37 2.86 -2.26
N THR A 213 22.31 2.07 -2.76
CA THR A 213 22.02 1.03 -3.75
C THR A 213 21.58 -0.29 -3.10
N GLY A 214 20.78 -1.06 -3.84
CA GLY A 214 20.36 -2.41 -3.43
C GLY A 214 19.51 -3.07 -4.51
N ALA A 215 18.92 -4.23 -4.22
CA ALA A 215 18.05 -4.96 -5.15
C ALA A 215 16.87 -4.09 -5.65
N GLY A 216 16.41 -3.15 -4.82
CA GLY A 216 15.38 -2.18 -5.16
C GLY A 216 15.80 -1.13 -6.20
N CYS A 217 17.03 -1.11 -6.68
CA CYS A 217 17.40 -0.27 -7.81
C CYS A 217 16.75 -0.75 -9.13
N GLY A 218 16.49 -2.06 -9.27
CA GLY A 218 15.99 -2.65 -10.52
C GLY A 218 14.58 -2.19 -10.93
N TRP A 219 13.76 -1.76 -9.97
CA TRP A 219 12.40 -1.24 -10.16
C TRP A 219 12.22 0.23 -9.73
N CYS A 220 13.31 0.96 -9.49
CA CYS A 220 13.23 2.37 -9.08
C CYS A 220 12.84 3.25 -10.27
N ASP A 221 11.80 4.09 -10.11
CA ASP A 221 11.33 5.02 -11.15
C ASP A 221 12.41 6.02 -11.61
N LEU A 222 13.39 6.30 -10.74
CA LEU A 222 14.50 7.23 -11.01
C LEU A 222 15.74 6.52 -11.58
N ARG A 223 15.74 5.18 -11.73
CA ARG A 223 16.91 4.39 -12.18
C ARG A 223 17.52 4.93 -13.47
N ARG A 224 16.70 5.36 -14.42
CA ARG A 224 17.19 5.89 -15.70
C ARG A 224 18.02 7.18 -15.58
N HIS A 225 17.92 7.88 -14.45
CA HIS A 225 18.69 9.08 -14.11
C HIS A 225 19.71 8.84 -13.00
N CYS A 226 19.88 7.58 -12.56
CA CYS A 226 20.75 7.23 -11.44
C CYS A 226 21.82 6.21 -11.89
N PRO A 227 23.05 6.65 -12.23
CA PRO A 227 24.13 5.77 -12.67
C PRO A 227 24.45 4.67 -11.66
N ASP A 228 24.39 4.98 -10.36
CA ASP A 228 24.66 4.00 -9.30
C ASP A 228 23.61 2.89 -9.28
N GLY A 229 22.33 3.27 -9.42
CA GLY A 229 21.23 2.31 -9.52
C GLY A 229 21.31 1.45 -10.78
N GLN A 230 21.82 2.00 -11.89
CA GLN A 230 22.05 1.26 -13.12
C GLN A 230 23.13 0.19 -12.97
N ARG A 231 24.22 0.52 -12.26
CA ARG A 231 25.30 -0.44 -11.94
C ARG A 231 24.90 -1.46 -10.89
N ALA A 232 24.07 -1.07 -9.92
CA ALA A 232 23.72 -1.91 -8.79
C ALA A 232 22.74 -3.05 -9.11
N ALA A 233 21.85 -2.87 -10.09
CA ALA A 233 20.88 -3.89 -10.46
C ALA A 233 20.46 -3.78 -11.94
N PRO A 234 20.22 -4.90 -12.63
CA PRO A 234 19.61 -4.89 -13.95
C PRO A 234 18.23 -4.25 -13.90
N ALA A 235 17.82 -3.62 -15.01
CA ALA A 235 16.46 -3.12 -15.13
C ALA A 235 15.47 -4.29 -15.06
N ARG A 236 14.41 -4.11 -14.30
CA ARG A 236 13.29 -5.05 -14.25
C ARG A 236 12.23 -4.61 -15.24
N GLU A 237 11.59 -5.59 -15.88
CA GLU A 237 10.46 -5.30 -16.75
C GLU A 237 9.23 -4.91 -15.93
N PRO A 238 8.42 -3.92 -16.37
CA PRO A 238 7.26 -3.43 -15.62
C PRO A 238 6.21 -4.49 -15.26
N TRP A 239 6.17 -5.57 -16.04
CA TRP A 239 5.27 -6.71 -15.87
C TRP A 239 5.83 -7.84 -14.99
N SER A 240 7.11 -7.78 -14.57
CA SER A 240 7.81 -8.91 -13.92
C SER A 240 7.59 -9.03 -12.41
N PHE A 241 6.92 -8.04 -11.78
CA PHE A 241 6.78 -7.93 -10.32
C PHE A 241 5.40 -8.33 -9.78
N LEU A 242 4.63 -9.07 -10.56
CA LEU A 242 3.34 -9.62 -10.13
C LEU A 242 3.56 -10.78 -9.13
N ALA A 243 2.56 -11.08 -8.31
CA ALA A 243 2.60 -12.24 -7.40
C ALA A 243 2.86 -13.53 -8.18
N PRO A 244 3.35 -14.61 -7.56
CA PRO A 244 3.22 -15.92 -8.18
C PRO A 244 1.73 -16.15 -8.44
N MET A 245 1.35 -16.54 -9.66
CA MET A 245 -0.02 -17.06 -9.83
C MET A 245 -0.14 -18.30 -8.94
N PRO A 246 -1.23 -18.47 -8.18
CA PRO A 246 -1.51 -19.78 -7.60
C PRO A 246 -1.50 -20.80 -8.75
N ASP A 247 -0.89 -21.95 -8.51
CA ASP A 247 -0.78 -22.99 -9.54
C ASP A 247 -2.21 -23.38 -9.95
N LEU A 248 -2.66 -22.92 -11.12
CA LEU A 248 -3.97 -23.27 -11.68
C LEU A 248 -3.97 -24.69 -12.24
N ALA A 249 -2.90 -25.46 -12.04
CA ALA A 249 -2.69 -26.79 -12.57
C ALA A 249 -2.43 -27.81 -11.45
N ALA A 250 -3.49 -28.31 -10.81
CA ALA A 250 -3.46 -29.60 -10.12
C ALA A 250 -4.82 -30.31 -10.01
N ASP A 251 -5.95 -29.63 -10.26
CA ASP A 251 -7.28 -30.25 -10.18
C ASP A 251 -7.90 -30.45 -11.56
N SER A 252 -7.23 -31.24 -12.40
CA SER A 252 -7.88 -31.85 -13.57
C SER A 252 -7.09 -33.03 -14.09
N VAL A 253 -7.28 -34.22 -13.51
CA VAL A 253 -7.56 -35.51 -14.19
C VAL A 253 -8.23 -36.42 -13.15
N PRO A 254 -9.36 -37.10 -13.44
CA PRO A 254 -10.02 -38.04 -12.52
C PRO A 254 -9.17 -39.27 -12.17
#